data_AF-A0AAI9ZN96-F1
#
_entry.id   AF-A0AAI9ZN96-F1
#
_cell.length_a   1.000
_cell.length_b   1.000
_cell.length_c   1.000
_cell.angle_alpha   90.00
_cell.angle_beta   90.00
_cell.angle_gamma   90.00
#
_symmetry.space_group_name_H-M   'P 1'
#
loop_
_entity.id
_entity.type
_entity.pdbx_description
1 polymer ?
#
loop_
_entity_poly.entity_id
_entity_poly.type
_entity_poly.pdbx_seq_one_letter_code
_entity_poly.pdbx_strand_id
1 'polypeptide(L)'
;MDQTSQQDSPLSIAANVAGILTFVVAIIAAVYVRITYLRNSDDEYFRVKASLSWFKTESTWLSDLVRTAGERSGGLHSRQPEYQMYAFVMDDLIKLEKRILELLAEAETKAAGQDAENQGKWTLVPKSWSFTTNVAMAWLPVRTKTLELVRQREALTARVQFTQMSMISSRIRDLESRTTWTEAKSEESFIRMENQIAEQRAQIHRLEDLVYRLMYRSRLSQDPDSSMTDPLKSRRLSSPSQ
;
A
#
# COMPACT_ATOMS: atom_id res chain seq x y z
N MET A 1 13.38 98.65 5.81
CA MET A 1 12.03 98.17 5.49
C MET A 1 12.13 97.30 4.26
N ASP A 2 11.81 96.03 4.20
CA ASP A 2 11.61 94.96 5.19
C ASP A 2 11.85 93.65 4.43
N GLN A 3 12.54 92.74 5.10
CA GLN A 3 12.71 91.30 4.88
C GLN A 3 12.10 90.66 3.60
N THR A 4 12.92 90.48 2.56
CA THR A 4 12.69 89.49 1.50
C THR A 4 13.39 88.17 1.83
N SER A 5 13.07 87.63 3.01
CA SER A 5 13.45 86.27 3.41
C SER A 5 12.15 85.55 3.66
N GLN A 6 11.46 85.22 2.58
CA GLN A 6 10.34 84.29 2.58
C GLN A 6 10.93 82.92 2.97
N GLN A 7 11.12 82.74 4.27
CA GLN A 7 11.50 81.50 4.89
C GLN A 7 10.28 80.59 4.76
N ASP A 8 10.24 79.81 3.69
CA ASP A 8 9.40 78.63 3.63
C ASP A 8 9.64 77.85 4.92
N SER A 9 8.64 77.83 5.80
CA SER A 9 8.79 77.35 7.17
C SER A 9 9.37 75.93 7.13
N PRO A 10 10.40 75.61 7.94
CA PRO A 10 11.05 74.30 7.93
C PRO A 10 10.06 73.15 8.21
N LEU A 11 8.95 73.44 8.90
CA LEU A 11 7.83 72.51 9.07
C LEU A 11 7.08 72.19 7.76
N SER A 12 6.91 73.14 6.85
CA SER A 12 6.20 72.92 5.58
C SER A 12 7.05 72.10 4.61
N ILE A 13 8.36 72.38 4.55
CA ILE A 13 9.33 71.57 3.80
C ILE A 13 9.40 70.15 4.39
N ALA A 14 9.50 70.02 5.72
CA ALA A 14 9.52 68.71 6.37
C ALA A 14 8.23 67.91 6.15
N ALA A 15 7.06 68.56 6.18
CA ALA A 15 5.77 67.90 5.93
C ALA A 15 5.61 67.43 4.49
N ASN A 16 6.04 68.23 3.50
CA ASN A 16 6.00 67.83 2.10
C ASN A 16 6.98 66.68 1.81
N VAL A 17 8.20 66.76 2.38
CA VAL A 17 9.19 65.68 2.29
C VAL A 17 8.69 64.39 2.95
N ALA A 18 8.03 64.49 4.11
CA ALA A 18 7.41 63.35 4.77
C ALA A 18 6.24 62.76 3.96
N GLY A 19 5.43 63.60 3.31
CA GLY A 19 4.36 63.18 2.40
C GLY A 19 4.88 62.44 1.16
N ILE A 20 5.97 62.93 0.57
CA ILE A 20 6.62 62.27 -0.56
C ILE A 20 7.26 60.94 -0.13
N LEU A 21 7.94 60.90 1.02
CA LEU A 21 8.52 59.67 1.57
C LEU A 21 7.45 58.61 1.86
N THR A 22 6.34 58.99 2.47
CA THR A 22 5.23 58.06 2.74
C THR A 22 4.59 57.55 1.45
N PHE A 23 4.47 58.40 0.43
CA PHE A 23 3.98 57.99 -0.89
C PHE A 23 4.94 57.00 -1.58
N VAL A 24 6.26 57.26 -1.53
CA VAL A 24 7.26 56.33 -2.07
C VAL A 24 7.26 55.00 -1.32
N VAL A 25 7.19 55.03 0.01
CA VAL A 25 7.07 53.82 0.84
C VAL A 25 5.78 53.06 0.50
N ALA A 26 4.67 53.74 0.27
CA ALA A 26 3.42 53.11 -0.15
C ALA A 26 3.53 52.44 -1.52
N ILE A 27 4.20 53.07 -2.49
CA ILE A 27 4.48 52.46 -3.81
C ILE A 27 5.36 51.22 -3.65
N ILE A 28 6.44 51.31 -2.88
CA ILE A 28 7.35 50.18 -2.63
C ILE A 28 6.59 49.05 -1.94
N ALA A 29 5.75 49.35 -0.94
CA ALA A 29 4.93 48.37 -0.26
C ALA A 29 3.93 47.70 -1.21
N ALA A 30 3.26 48.47 -2.08
CA ALA A 30 2.35 47.91 -3.08
C ALA A 30 3.06 46.99 -4.08
N VAL A 31 4.24 47.39 -4.55
CA VAL A 31 5.09 46.57 -5.42
C VAL A 31 5.55 45.30 -4.69
N TYR A 32 5.96 45.43 -3.43
CA TYR A 32 6.42 44.31 -2.60
C TYR A 32 5.31 43.28 -2.34
N VAL A 33 4.10 43.73 -2.01
CA VAL A 33 2.92 42.87 -1.83
C VAL A 33 2.63 42.13 -3.14
N ARG A 34 2.67 42.83 -4.28
CA ARG A 34 2.42 42.22 -5.59
C ARG A 34 3.46 41.16 -5.94
N ILE A 35 4.74 41.43 -5.70
CA ILE A 35 5.82 40.47 -5.94
C ILE A 35 5.68 39.24 -5.04
N THR A 36 5.39 39.46 -3.76
CA THR A 36 5.21 38.36 -2.79
C THR A 36 4.02 37.48 -3.15
N TYR A 37 2.91 38.08 -3.59
CA TYR A 37 1.72 37.34 -4.04
C TYR A 37 1.98 36.49 -5.30
N LEU A 38 2.74 37.03 -6.27
CA LEU A 38 3.12 36.30 -7.48
C LEU A 38 4.07 35.15 -7.16
N ARG A 39 5.06 35.36 -6.28
CA ARG A 39 5.95 34.29 -5.80
C ARG A 39 5.22 33.16 -5.10
N ASN A 40 4.28 33.49 -4.21
CA ASN A 40 3.46 32.46 -3.57
C ASN A 40 2.65 31.67 -4.60
N SER A 41 2.17 32.32 -5.65
CA SER A 41 1.43 31.66 -6.73
C SER A 41 2.33 30.74 -7.56
N ASP A 42 3.58 31.14 -7.83
CA ASP A 42 4.59 30.30 -8.49
C ASP A 42 4.93 29.07 -7.64
N ASP A 43 5.20 29.26 -6.34
CA ASP A 43 5.50 28.16 -5.41
C ASP A 43 4.36 27.13 -5.37
N GLU A 44 3.11 27.59 -5.37
CA GLU A 44 1.94 26.72 -5.41
C GLU A 44 1.83 25.95 -6.73
N TYR A 45 2.10 26.61 -7.86
CA TYR A 45 2.13 25.96 -9.17
C TYR A 45 3.21 24.87 -9.23
N PHE A 46 4.42 25.15 -8.73
CA PHE A 46 5.49 24.16 -8.67
C PHE A 46 5.15 23.00 -7.70
N ARG A 47 4.49 23.29 -6.58
CA ARG A 47 3.98 22.25 -5.67
C ARG A 47 2.94 21.37 -6.34
N VAL A 48 1.99 21.94 -7.09
CA VAL A 48 1.01 21.14 -7.84
C VAL A 48 1.72 20.28 -8.89
N LYS A 49 2.68 20.82 -9.64
CA LYS A 49 3.50 20.04 -10.58
C LYS A 49 4.26 18.89 -9.93
N ALA A 50 4.89 19.14 -8.79
CA ALA A 50 5.59 18.11 -8.02
C ALA A 50 4.62 17.07 -7.45
N SER A 51 3.43 17.49 -6.99
CA SER A 51 2.39 16.56 -6.56
C SER A 51 1.91 15.70 -7.73
N LEU A 52 1.80 16.26 -8.94
CA LEU A 52 1.35 15.55 -10.13
C LEU A 52 2.34 14.49 -10.61
N SER A 53 3.65 14.77 -10.52
CA SER A 53 4.66 13.75 -10.81
C SER A 53 4.63 12.61 -9.80
N TRP A 54 4.45 12.94 -8.51
CA TRP A 54 4.21 11.94 -7.46
C TRP A 54 2.94 11.13 -7.72
N PHE A 55 1.86 11.80 -8.11
CA PHE A 55 0.58 11.18 -8.42
C PHE A 55 0.66 10.19 -9.57
N LYS A 56 1.46 10.50 -10.58
CA LYS A 56 1.75 9.62 -11.70
C LYS A 56 2.52 8.38 -11.24
N THR A 57 3.56 8.54 -10.42
CA THR A 57 4.29 7.39 -9.88
C THR A 57 3.43 6.52 -8.98
N GLU A 58 2.56 7.13 -8.17
CA GLU A 58 1.61 6.41 -7.31
C GLU A 58 0.60 5.63 -8.15
N SER A 59 0.00 6.25 -9.18
CA SER A 59 -0.96 5.57 -10.06
C SER A 59 -0.35 4.37 -10.80
N THR A 60 0.93 4.46 -11.21
CA THR A 60 1.65 3.34 -11.83
C THR A 60 1.93 2.21 -10.85
N TRP A 61 2.25 2.51 -9.60
CA TRP A 61 2.42 1.48 -8.59
C TRP A 61 1.07 0.85 -8.20
N LEU A 62 0.01 1.65 -8.07
CA LEU A 62 -1.35 1.17 -7.79
C LEU A 62 -1.90 0.29 -8.92
N SER A 63 -1.58 0.57 -10.19
CA SER A 63 -1.98 -0.27 -11.31
C SER A 63 -1.18 -1.58 -11.38
N ASP A 64 0.09 -1.56 -10.99
CA ASP A 64 0.90 -2.77 -10.87
C ASP A 64 0.42 -3.68 -9.73
N LEU A 65 -0.01 -3.09 -8.61
CA LEU A 65 -0.66 -3.83 -7.53
C LEU A 65 -1.95 -4.52 -7.97
N VAL A 66 -2.76 -3.88 -8.82
CA VAL A 66 -3.97 -4.50 -9.40
C VAL A 66 -3.62 -5.70 -10.24
N ARG A 67 -2.63 -5.53 -11.12
CA ARG A 67 -2.20 -6.54 -12.06
C ARG A 67 -1.71 -7.78 -11.32
N THR A 68 -0.84 -7.57 -10.33
CA THR A 68 -0.31 -8.64 -9.47
C THR A 68 -1.39 -9.27 -8.58
N ALA A 69 -2.35 -8.48 -8.07
CA ALA A 69 -3.48 -8.98 -7.30
C ALA A 69 -4.48 -9.79 -8.13
N GLY A 70 -4.60 -9.49 -9.44
CA GLY A 70 -5.41 -10.21 -10.41
C GLY A 70 -4.77 -11.50 -10.90
N GLU A 71 -3.49 -11.47 -11.26
CA GLU A 71 -2.73 -12.66 -11.72
C GLU A 71 -2.60 -13.74 -10.63
N ARG A 72 -2.45 -13.35 -9.36
CA ARG A 72 -2.36 -14.32 -8.25
C ARG A 72 -3.70 -14.97 -7.90
N SER A 73 -4.82 -14.42 -8.39
CA SER A 73 -6.18 -14.93 -8.18
C SER A 73 -6.62 -15.79 -9.37
N GLY A 74 -5.79 -16.75 -9.76
CA GLY A 74 -6.15 -17.73 -10.78
C GLY A 74 -7.37 -18.56 -10.35
N GLY A 75 -8.51 -18.36 -11.02
CA GLY A 75 -9.47 -19.44 -11.27
C GLY A 75 -10.91 -19.24 -10.82
N LEU A 76 -11.22 -18.66 -9.65
CA LEU A 76 -12.61 -18.70 -9.15
C LEU A 76 -13.12 -17.45 -8.42
N HIS A 77 -12.23 -16.49 -8.08
CA HIS A 77 -12.57 -15.31 -7.27
C HIS A 77 -12.55 -14.00 -8.08
N SER A 78 -12.49 -14.10 -9.42
CA SER A 78 -12.48 -13.00 -10.40
C SER A 78 -13.71 -12.08 -10.35
N ARG A 79 -14.65 -12.30 -9.42
CA ARG A 79 -15.93 -11.59 -9.30
C ARG A 79 -16.15 -11.04 -7.90
N GLN A 80 -15.08 -10.70 -7.18
CA GLN A 80 -15.20 -10.00 -5.91
C GLN A 80 -15.61 -8.53 -6.17
N PRO A 81 -16.75 -8.06 -5.61
CA PRO A 81 -17.23 -6.68 -5.78
C PRO A 81 -16.20 -5.64 -5.32
N GLU A 82 -15.31 -6.01 -4.42
CA GLU A 82 -14.20 -5.19 -3.92
C GLU A 82 -13.21 -4.82 -5.03
N TYR A 83 -12.92 -5.75 -5.96
CA TYR A 83 -12.04 -5.49 -7.09
C TYR A 83 -12.69 -4.56 -8.12
N GLN A 84 -14.00 -4.71 -8.35
CA GLN A 84 -14.75 -3.84 -9.26
C GLN A 84 -14.83 -2.42 -8.71
N MET A 85 -15.07 -2.27 -7.40
CA MET A 85 -15.05 -0.98 -6.73
C MET A 85 -13.66 -0.34 -6.79
N TYR A 86 -12.61 -1.13 -6.54
CA TYR A 86 -11.24 -0.66 -6.65
C TYR A 86 -10.90 -0.20 -8.08
N ALA A 87 -11.24 -0.98 -9.10
CA ALA A 87 -10.98 -0.65 -10.50
C ALA A 87 -11.71 0.63 -10.93
N PHE A 88 -12.95 0.81 -10.46
CA PHE A 88 -13.72 2.03 -10.67
C PHE A 88 -13.05 3.25 -10.03
N VAL A 89 -12.63 3.16 -8.76
CA VAL A 89 -11.95 4.27 -8.08
C VAL A 89 -10.61 4.62 -8.75
N MET A 90 -9.88 3.62 -9.25
CA MET A 90 -8.65 3.87 -10.00
C MET A 90 -8.88 4.60 -11.32
N ASP A 91 -9.94 4.24 -12.05
CA ASP A 91 -10.31 4.93 -13.28
C ASP A 91 -10.67 6.40 -13.01
N ASP A 92 -11.40 6.66 -11.92
CA ASP A 92 -11.71 8.03 -11.49
C ASP A 92 -10.47 8.83 -11.06
N LEU A 93 -9.49 8.17 -10.43
CA LEU A 93 -8.21 8.79 -10.05
C LEU A 93 -7.41 9.19 -11.30
N ILE A 94 -7.41 8.36 -12.34
CA ILE A 94 -6.77 8.65 -13.64
C ILE A 94 -7.50 9.79 -14.37
N LYS A 95 -8.84 9.83 -14.32
CA LYS A 95 -9.63 10.93 -14.91
C LYS A 95 -9.32 12.27 -14.24
N LEU A 96 -9.19 12.29 -12.91
CA LEU A 96 -8.82 13.50 -12.17
C LEU A 96 -7.41 13.97 -12.53
N GLU A 97 -6.44 13.06 -12.64
CA GLU A 97 -5.08 13.41 -13.07
C GLU A 97 -5.08 14.05 -14.47
N LYS A 98 -5.81 13.46 -15.43
CA LYS A 98 -5.98 14.04 -16.77
C LYS A 98 -6.59 15.43 -16.74
N ARG A 99 -7.61 15.64 -15.89
CA ARG A 99 -8.27 16.94 -15.75
C ARG A 99 -7.36 17.99 -15.11
N ILE A 100 -6.54 17.60 -14.14
CA ILE A 100 -5.51 18.48 -13.55
C ILE A 100 -4.46 18.85 -14.61
N LEU A 101 -4.01 17.88 -15.41
CA LEU A 101 -3.07 18.10 -16.51
C LEU A 101 -3.64 19.04 -17.57
N GLU A 102 -4.91 18.88 -17.95
CA GLU A 102 -5.58 19.73 -18.94
C GLU A 102 -5.66 21.18 -18.46
N LEU A 103 -6.08 21.40 -17.21
CA LEU A 103 -6.13 22.73 -16.61
C LEU A 103 -4.75 23.38 -16.48
N LEU A 104 -3.72 22.58 -16.21
CA LEU A 104 -2.35 23.03 -16.16
C LEU A 104 -1.82 23.41 -17.55
N ALA A 105 -2.11 22.61 -18.57
CA ALA A 105 -1.76 22.89 -19.96
C ALA A 105 -2.50 24.12 -20.50
N GLU A 106 -3.77 24.32 -20.10
CA GLU A 106 -4.52 25.54 -20.42
C GLU A 106 -3.88 26.78 -19.77
N ALA A 107 -3.39 26.67 -18.54
CA ALA A 107 -2.67 27.77 -17.88
C ALA A 107 -1.33 28.07 -18.56
N GLU A 108 -0.58 27.05 -18.99
CA GLU A 108 0.69 27.21 -19.72
C GLU A 108 0.49 27.83 -21.11
N THR A 109 -0.52 27.39 -21.86
CA THR A 109 -0.83 27.93 -23.19
C THR A 109 -1.33 29.37 -23.11
N LYS A 110 -2.11 29.73 -22.09
CA LYS A 110 -2.49 31.12 -21.80
C LYS A 110 -1.29 31.98 -21.44
N ALA A 111 -0.36 31.48 -20.63
CA ALA A 111 0.87 32.18 -20.31
C ALA A 111 1.72 32.43 -21.58
N ALA A 112 1.86 31.43 -22.44
CA ALA A 112 2.60 31.54 -23.70
C ALA A 112 1.96 32.51 -24.71
N GLY A 113 0.62 32.58 -24.76
CA GLY A 113 -0.10 33.57 -25.58
C GLY A 113 0.03 35.00 -25.06
N GLN A 114 0.09 35.17 -23.74
CA GLN A 114 0.17 36.46 -23.08
C GLN A 114 1.58 37.09 -23.19
N ASP A 115 2.64 36.27 -23.35
CA ASP A 115 4.00 36.72 -23.70
C ASP A 115 4.07 37.40 -25.07
N ALA A 116 3.24 37.00 -26.04
CA ALA A 116 3.20 37.60 -27.37
C ALA A 116 2.44 38.93 -27.41
N GLU A 117 1.39 39.07 -26.59
CA GLU A 117 0.54 40.28 -26.54
C GLU A 117 1.14 41.40 -25.65
N ASN A 118 1.88 41.05 -24.59
CA ASN A 118 2.48 42.02 -23.67
C ASN A 118 3.77 42.68 -24.16
N GLN A 119 4.34 42.30 -25.31
CA GLN A 119 5.51 42.99 -25.88
C GLN A 119 5.26 44.47 -26.18
N GLY A 120 3.99 44.93 -26.24
CA GLY A 120 3.61 46.32 -26.49
C GLY A 120 2.98 47.08 -25.31
N LYS A 121 2.83 46.48 -24.12
CA LYS A 121 2.13 47.10 -22.97
C LYS A 121 3.07 47.41 -21.81
N TRP A 122 2.90 48.58 -21.21
CA TRP A 122 3.66 49.16 -20.08
C TRP A 122 3.56 48.37 -18.76
N THR A 123 3.65 47.05 -18.78
CA THR A 123 3.73 46.27 -17.55
C THR A 123 5.14 46.40 -16.98
N LEU A 124 5.21 47.02 -15.79
CA LEU A 124 6.40 47.35 -14.99
C LEU A 124 7.14 46.11 -14.43
N VAL A 125 7.11 44.99 -15.16
CA VAL A 125 7.76 43.74 -14.77
C VAL A 125 9.12 43.67 -15.48
N PRO A 126 10.23 43.61 -14.74
CA PRO A 126 11.55 43.45 -15.36
C PRO A 126 11.59 42.17 -16.21
N LYS A 127 12.26 42.25 -17.36
CA LYS A 127 12.29 41.21 -18.41
C LYS A 127 12.79 39.83 -17.92
N SER A 128 13.58 39.79 -16.85
CA SER A 128 14.05 38.55 -16.21
C SER A 128 12.99 37.83 -15.37
N TRP A 129 11.87 38.49 -15.05
CA TRP A 129 10.76 37.95 -14.26
C TRP A 129 9.48 37.74 -15.07
N SER A 130 9.43 38.11 -16.36
CA SER A 130 8.20 38.03 -17.16
C SER A 130 7.71 36.59 -17.33
N PHE A 131 8.62 35.62 -17.47
CA PHE A 131 8.25 34.22 -17.67
C PHE A 131 7.54 33.61 -16.46
N THR A 132 8.05 33.83 -15.24
CA THR A 132 7.44 33.27 -14.02
C THR A 132 6.16 34.02 -13.67
N THR A 133 6.16 35.35 -13.78
CA THR A 133 4.97 36.15 -13.49
C THR A 133 3.82 35.95 -14.47
N ASN A 134 4.07 35.65 -15.75
CA ASN A 134 3.00 35.36 -16.71
C ASN A 134 2.35 33.99 -16.45
N VAL A 135 3.13 32.98 -16.08
CA VAL A 135 2.59 31.68 -15.62
C VAL A 135 1.79 31.86 -14.33
N ALA A 136 2.31 32.62 -13.35
CA ALA A 136 1.56 32.94 -12.13
C ALA A 136 0.23 33.64 -12.43
N MET A 137 0.22 34.62 -13.32
CA MET A 137 -0.98 35.38 -13.69
C MET A 137 -2.01 34.50 -14.42
N ALA A 138 -1.57 33.60 -15.30
CA ALA A 138 -2.44 32.63 -15.98
C ALA A 138 -2.92 31.50 -15.04
N TRP A 139 -2.15 31.20 -13.99
CA TRP A 139 -2.48 30.22 -12.95
C TRP A 139 -3.59 30.70 -12.00
N LEU A 140 -3.60 31.98 -11.62
CA LEU A 140 -4.59 32.55 -10.68
C LEU A 140 -6.06 32.16 -10.91
N PRO A 141 -6.62 32.23 -12.14
CA PRO A 141 -8.02 31.87 -12.38
C PRO A 141 -8.30 30.37 -12.28
N VAL A 142 -7.29 29.53 -12.50
CA VAL A 142 -7.42 28.07 -12.52
C VAL A 142 -7.04 27.44 -11.17
N ARG A 143 -6.21 28.13 -10.39
CA ARG A 143 -5.67 27.75 -9.07
C ARG A 143 -6.69 27.10 -8.15
N THR A 144 -7.81 27.76 -7.88
CA THR A 144 -8.81 27.26 -6.91
C THR A 144 -9.42 25.94 -7.36
N LYS A 145 -9.70 25.80 -8.66
CA LYS A 145 -10.21 24.56 -9.26
C LYS A 145 -9.16 23.46 -9.17
N THR A 146 -7.90 23.76 -9.51
CA THR A 146 -6.83 22.75 -9.47
C THR A 146 -6.54 22.29 -8.06
N LEU A 147 -6.47 23.21 -7.08
CA LEU A 147 -6.25 22.84 -5.67
C LEU A 147 -7.41 22.01 -5.12
N GLU A 148 -8.65 22.30 -5.51
CA GLU A 148 -9.80 21.48 -5.13
C GLU A 148 -9.73 20.07 -5.76
N LEU A 149 -9.34 19.96 -7.03
CA LEU A 149 -9.14 18.66 -7.67
C LEU A 149 -8.00 17.86 -7.03
N VAL A 150 -6.93 18.53 -6.60
CA VAL A 150 -5.83 17.91 -5.83
C VAL A 150 -6.36 17.38 -4.50
N ARG A 151 -7.15 18.18 -3.77
CA ARG A 151 -7.78 17.75 -2.51
C ARG A 151 -8.74 16.57 -2.70
N GLN A 152 -9.53 16.59 -3.77
CA GLN A 152 -10.41 15.46 -4.13
C GLN A 152 -9.60 14.20 -4.44
N ARG A 153 -8.46 14.34 -5.13
CA ARG A 153 -7.55 13.23 -5.38
C ARG A 153 -6.97 12.67 -4.09
N GLU A 154 -6.50 13.51 -3.17
CA GLU A 154 -5.99 13.05 -1.86
C GLU A 154 -7.04 12.26 -1.08
N ALA A 155 -8.30 12.73 -1.10
CA ALA A 155 -9.40 11.99 -0.48
C ALA A 155 -9.68 10.64 -1.18
N LEU A 156 -9.54 10.56 -2.49
CA LEU A 156 -9.68 9.31 -3.24
C LEU A 156 -8.51 8.36 -2.99
N THR A 157 -7.28 8.84 -2.92
CA THR A 157 -6.10 8.05 -2.54
C THR A 157 -6.30 7.38 -1.19
N ALA A 158 -6.81 8.11 -0.19
CA ALA A 158 -7.11 7.52 1.12
C ALA A 158 -8.13 6.38 1.04
N ARG A 159 -9.16 6.51 0.19
CA ARG A 159 -10.16 5.45 -0.06
C ARG A 159 -9.57 4.27 -0.81
N VAL A 160 -8.68 4.50 -1.78
CA VAL A 160 -7.95 3.44 -2.49
C VAL A 160 -7.14 2.63 -1.49
N GLN A 161 -6.33 3.28 -0.66
CA GLN A 161 -5.52 2.61 0.36
C GLN A 161 -6.38 1.82 1.34
N PHE A 162 -7.52 2.37 1.79
CA PHE A 162 -8.47 1.65 2.63
C PHE A 162 -9.03 0.40 1.94
N THR A 163 -9.41 0.51 0.66
CA THR A 163 -9.95 -0.60 -0.13
C THR A 163 -8.89 -1.69 -0.38
N GLN A 164 -7.63 -1.29 -0.57
CA GLN A 164 -6.50 -2.24 -0.64
C GLN A 164 -6.33 -2.96 0.68
N MET A 165 -6.32 -2.23 1.79
CA MET A 165 -6.16 -2.83 3.11
C MET A 165 -7.29 -3.80 3.42
N SER A 166 -8.54 -3.49 3.03
CA SER A 166 -9.67 -4.41 3.20
C SER A 166 -9.55 -5.65 2.31
N MET A 167 -9.10 -5.50 1.06
CA MET A 167 -8.89 -6.62 0.14
C MET A 167 -7.74 -7.53 0.58
N ILE A 168 -6.68 -6.95 1.14
CA ILE A 168 -5.57 -7.71 1.72
C ILE A 168 -6.06 -8.42 2.99
N SER A 169 -6.81 -7.74 3.85
CA SER A 169 -7.35 -8.31 5.09
C SER A 169 -8.31 -9.46 4.83
N SER A 170 -9.20 -9.37 3.83
CA SER A 170 -10.08 -10.49 3.46
C SER A 170 -9.29 -11.71 3.01
N ARG A 171 -8.25 -11.50 2.19
CA ARG A 171 -7.35 -12.57 1.74
C ARG A 171 -6.58 -13.21 2.89
N ILE A 172 -6.09 -12.40 3.85
CA ILE A 172 -5.41 -12.92 5.04
C ILE A 172 -6.38 -13.79 5.85
N ARG A 173 -7.61 -13.32 6.07
CA ARG A 173 -8.65 -14.08 6.78
C ARG A 173 -8.98 -15.41 6.07
N ASP A 174 -9.08 -15.41 4.75
CA ASP A 174 -9.30 -16.64 3.98
C ASP A 174 -8.13 -17.62 4.14
N LEU A 175 -6.89 -17.11 4.14
CA LEU A 175 -5.70 -17.94 4.38
C LEU A 175 -5.64 -18.47 5.82
N GLU A 176 -5.99 -17.67 6.82
CA GLU A 176 -6.11 -18.10 8.21
C GLU A 176 -7.15 -19.21 8.35
N SER A 177 -8.32 -19.08 7.71
CA SER A 177 -9.36 -20.11 7.74
C SER A 177 -8.91 -21.43 7.10
N ARG A 178 -8.14 -21.36 6.01
CA ARG A 178 -7.60 -22.56 5.36
C ARG A 178 -6.51 -23.21 6.20
N THR A 179 -5.68 -22.41 6.86
CA THR A 179 -4.59 -22.89 7.71
C THR A 179 -5.16 -23.58 8.94
N THR A 180 -6.12 -22.95 9.61
CA THR A 180 -6.84 -23.54 10.75
C THR A 180 -7.59 -24.81 10.37
N TRP A 181 -8.21 -24.87 9.18
CA TRP A 181 -8.81 -26.11 8.68
C TRP A 181 -7.79 -27.22 8.43
N THR A 182 -6.62 -26.90 7.86
CA THR A 182 -5.57 -27.91 7.67
C THR A 182 -4.98 -28.39 8.99
N GLU A 183 -4.85 -27.50 9.98
CA GLU A 183 -4.38 -27.82 11.32
C GLU A 183 -5.38 -28.74 12.03
N ALA A 184 -6.67 -28.38 12.05
CA ALA A 184 -7.73 -29.22 12.60
C ALA A 184 -7.78 -30.60 11.94
N LYS A 185 -7.67 -30.66 10.60
CA LYS A 185 -7.61 -31.93 9.87
C LYS A 185 -6.37 -32.76 10.23
N SER A 186 -5.23 -32.11 10.46
CA SER A 186 -4.01 -32.79 10.88
C SER A 186 -4.14 -33.34 12.31
N GLU A 187 -4.78 -32.59 13.21
CA GLU A 187 -5.09 -33.00 14.57
C GLU A 187 -6.04 -34.20 14.59
N GLU A 188 -7.11 -34.16 13.79
CA GLU A 188 -8.03 -35.30 13.60
C GLU A 188 -7.28 -36.56 13.10
N SER A 189 -6.35 -36.38 12.14
CA SER A 189 -5.54 -37.49 11.62
C SER A 189 -4.59 -38.07 12.68
N PHE A 190 -4.05 -37.21 13.54
CA PHE A 190 -3.18 -37.60 14.64
C PHE A 190 -3.94 -38.42 15.69
N ILE A 191 -5.12 -37.94 16.12
CA ILE A 191 -5.99 -38.66 17.07
C ILE A 191 -6.40 -40.03 16.50
N ARG A 192 -6.69 -40.13 15.19
CA ARG A 192 -6.99 -41.41 14.55
C ARG A 192 -5.80 -42.37 14.62
N MET A 193 -4.58 -41.91 14.37
CA MET A 193 -3.38 -42.74 14.48
C MET A 193 -3.12 -43.18 15.93
N GLU A 194 -3.30 -42.27 16.90
CA GLU A 194 -3.14 -42.60 18.32
C GLU A 194 -4.10 -43.71 18.75
N ASN A 195 -5.36 -43.63 18.33
CA ASN A 195 -6.34 -44.68 18.58
C ASN A 195 -5.94 -46.02 17.95
N GLN A 196 -5.40 -46.02 16.73
CA GLN A 196 -4.88 -47.23 16.09
C GLN A 196 -3.67 -47.82 16.83
N ILE A 197 -2.76 -46.97 17.33
CA ILE A 197 -1.61 -47.41 18.12
C ILE A 197 -2.07 -48.00 19.45
N ALA A 198 -3.05 -47.38 20.11
CA ALA A 198 -3.63 -47.89 21.34
C ALA A 198 -4.30 -49.26 21.11
N GLU A 199 -5.03 -49.43 20.01
CA GLU A 199 -5.63 -50.70 19.63
C GLU A 199 -4.57 -51.78 19.35
N GLN A 200 -3.53 -51.44 18.57
CA GLN A 200 -2.41 -52.36 18.29
C GLN A 200 -1.68 -52.76 19.58
N ARG A 201 -1.42 -51.82 20.49
CA ARG A 201 -0.83 -52.10 21.81
C ARG A 201 -1.71 -53.05 22.62
N ALA A 202 -3.02 -52.87 22.62
CA ALA A 202 -3.94 -53.77 23.31
C ALA A 202 -3.93 -55.19 22.70
N GLN A 203 -3.85 -55.31 21.38
CA GLN A 203 -3.71 -56.61 20.71
C GLN A 203 -2.37 -57.29 21.04
N ILE A 204 -1.27 -56.53 21.06
CA ILE A 204 0.06 -57.04 21.46
C ILE A 204 -0.01 -57.59 22.89
N HIS A 205 -0.59 -56.85 23.84
CA HIS A 205 -0.73 -57.34 25.22
C HIS A 205 -1.60 -58.60 25.33
N ARG A 206 -2.65 -58.73 24.52
CA ARG A 206 -3.45 -59.98 24.46
C ARG A 206 -2.62 -61.15 23.92
N LEU A 207 -1.83 -60.93 22.88
CA LEU A 207 -0.95 -61.96 22.32
C LEU A 207 0.14 -62.35 23.32
N GLU A 208 0.72 -61.38 24.03
CA GLU A 208 1.67 -61.62 25.12
C GLU A 208 1.06 -62.50 26.21
N ASP A 209 -0.14 -62.19 26.71
CA ASP A 209 -0.81 -63.00 27.75
C ASP A 209 -1.09 -64.43 27.26
N LEU A 210 -1.53 -64.60 26.01
CA LEU A 210 -1.73 -65.94 25.42
C LEU A 210 -0.42 -66.72 25.34
N VAL A 211 0.68 -66.09 24.93
CA VAL A 211 2.02 -66.70 24.89
C VAL A 211 2.49 -67.07 26.30
N TYR A 212 2.33 -66.17 27.28
CA TYR A 212 2.67 -66.43 28.67
C TYR A 212 1.90 -67.64 29.21
N ARG A 213 0.59 -67.73 28.97
CA ARG A 213 -0.23 -68.89 29.40
C ARG A 213 0.19 -70.18 28.71
N LEU A 214 0.48 -70.14 27.40
CA LEU A 214 0.88 -71.33 26.65
C LEU A 214 2.26 -71.82 27.10
N MET A 215 3.22 -70.91 27.31
CA MET A 215 4.53 -71.24 27.89
C MET A 215 4.42 -71.81 29.30
N TYR A 216 3.60 -71.20 30.17
CA TYR A 216 3.40 -71.69 31.54
C TYR A 216 2.76 -73.09 31.56
N ARG A 217 1.76 -73.33 30.70
CA ARG A 217 1.14 -74.66 30.52
C ARG A 217 2.12 -75.69 29.95
N SER A 218 2.94 -75.32 28.97
CA SER A 218 3.97 -76.20 28.41
C SER A 218 5.02 -76.55 29.46
N ARG A 219 5.40 -75.60 30.32
CA ARG A 219 6.37 -75.82 31.40
C ARG A 219 5.79 -76.69 32.53
N LEU A 220 4.51 -76.56 32.86
CA LEU A 220 3.81 -77.48 33.77
C LEU A 220 3.58 -78.88 33.19
N SER A 221 3.54 -79.01 31.86
CA SER A 221 3.45 -80.30 31.17
C SER A 221 4.82 -81.00 31.04
N GLN A 222 5.90 -80.34 31.46
CA GLN A 222 7.28 -80.77 31.27
C GLN A 222 8.05 -80.69 32.60
N ASP A 223 7.60 -81.46 33.61
CA ASP A 223 8.44 -82.01 34.68
C ASP A 223 7.73 -83.23 35.35
N PRO A 224 8.44 -84.17 36.01
CA PRO A 224 8.49 -85.55 35.55
C PRO A 224 8.09 -86.57 36.64
N ASP A 225 7.39 -87.64 36.27
CA ASP A 225 7.38 -88.86 37.08
C ASP A 225 6.91 -90.07 36.25
N SER A 226 7.87 -90.90 35.82
CA SER A 226 7.81 -92.34 36.03
C SER A 226 9.13 -92.99 35.57
N SER A 227 9.96 -93.29 36.54
CA SER A 227 11.08 -94.23 36.48
C SER A 227 10.58 -95.69 36.39
N MET A 228 11.49 -96.56 35.92
CA MET A 228 11.47 -98.05 35.95
C MET A 228 10.51 -98.72 34.93
N THR A 229 10.91 -99.64 34.04
CA THR A 229 12.11 -100.50 33.91
C THR A 229 12.18 -101.06 32.48
N ASP A 230 13.37 -101.06 31.87
CA ASP A 230 13.80 -102.02 30.83
C ASP A 230 13.81 -103.45 31.40
N PRO A 231 13.70 -104.57 30.62
CA PRO A 231 14.61 -104.79 29.49
C PRO A 231 14.14 -105.73 28.34
N LEU A 232 15.03 -105.89 27.36
CA LEU A 232 15.27 -107.04 26.46
C LEU A 232 14.78 -106.96 25.00
N LYS A 233 15.73 -106.55 24.14
CA LYS A 233 16.46 -107.46 23.21
C LYS A 233 15.65 -108.10 22.07
N SER A 234 15.81 -107.55 20.86
CA SER A 234 16.40 -108.23 19.68
C SER A 234 16.24 -107.32 18.45
N ARG A 235 17.30 -106.69 17.94
CA ARG A 235 18.40 -107.22 17.13
C ARG A 235 17.98 -107.61 15.71
N ARG A 236 18.56 -106.84 14.77
CA ARG A 236 18.94 -107.13 13.37
C ARG A 236 17.87 -106.91 12.31
N LEU A 237 18.03 -105.83 11.54
CA LEU A 237 18.91 -105.69 10.35
C LEU A 237 18.24 -106.35 9.15
N SER A 238 17.82 -105.56 8.17
CA SER A 238 18.53 -105.43 6.90
C SER A 238 17.70 -104.59 5.92
N SER A 239 18.39 -103.67 5.26
CA SER A 239 18.03 -102.95 4.03
C SER A 239 17.56 -103.90 2.91
N PRO A 240 17.30 -103.43 1.67
CA PRO A 240 16.66 -102.21 1.17
C PRO A 240 15.52 -102.58 0.16
N SER A 241 15.10 -101.61 -0.67
CA SER A 241 14.28 -101.75 -1.90
C SER A 241 12.79 -101.99 -1.65
N GLN A 242 11.83 -101.31 -2.30
CA GLN A 242 11.82 -100.52 -3.53
C GLN A 242 10.73 -99.44 -3.40
#